data_AF-A0A4Z1R494-F1
#
_entry.id   AF-A0A4Z1R494-F1
#
_cell.length_a   1.000
_cell.length_b   1.000
_cell.length_c   1.000
_cell.angle_alpha   90.00
_cell.angle_beta   90.00
_cell.angle_gamma   90.00
#
_symmetry.space_group_name_H-M   'P 1'
#
loop_
_entity.id
_entity.type
_entity.pdbx_description
1 polymer ?
#
loop_
_entity_poly.entity_id
_entity_poly.type
_entity_poly.pdbx_seq_one_letter_code
_entity_poly.pdbx_strand_id
1 'polypeptide(L)'
;MEAASHRSLFEWLLADGLRGRVRLQREGSPALWLDIDERVYVGPAQLKPLDACFAAQLEREDFEAVDQAAWSAGTAGSEARPLSRLTWYGGLLAGNGSLIAGFDPAARYQLLKWPQTEREFPRHFRIATAMMKGPATLAEIAEGSGTPLSEVVDFVNANLATGFAEPWVEPQPETAPPPRQGLFSRFIRK
;
A
#
# COMPACT_ATOMS: atom_id res chain seq x y z
N MET A 1 6.81 22.87 21.64
CA MET A 1 5.39 22.97 21.24
C MET A 1 5.34 22.39 19.84
N GLU A 2 5.07 21.09 19.74
CA GLU A 2 4.92 20.44 18.43
C GLU A 2 3.65 21.00 17.81
N ALA A 3 3.72 21.51 16.58
CA ALA A 3 2.54 22.02 15.90
C ALA A 3 1.53 20.87 15.75
N ALA A 4 0.25 21.12 16.06
CA ALA A 4 -0.81 20.16 15.81
C ALA A 4 -0.74 19.75 14.33
N SER A 5 -0.35 18.51 14.08
CA SER A 5 -0.23 18.01 12.73
C SER A 5 -1.58 17.45 12.32
N HIS A 6 -2.37 18.28 11.64
CA HIS A 6 -3.58 17.83 10.97
C HIS A 6 -3.17 16.87 9.84
N ARG A 7 -3.56 15.61 9.98
CA ARG A 7 -3.23 14.53 9.03
C ARG A 7 -4.48 13.71 8.78
N SER A 8 -4.65 13.23 7.55
CA SER A 8 -5.61 12.17 7.25
C SER A 8 -5.26 10.89 8.01
N LEU A 9 -6.23 9.98 8.17
CA LEU A 9 -5.96 8.65 8.73
C LEU A 9 -4.86 7.92 7.94
N PHE A 10 -4.83 8.08 6.61
CA PHE A 10 -3.81 7.46 5.78
C PHE A 10 -2.39 7.92 6.16
N GLU A 11 -2.19 9.23 6.34
CA GLU A 11 -0.90 9.79 6.76
C GLU A 11 -0.51 9.37 8.18
N TRP A 12 -1.48 9.24 9.10
CA TRP A 12 -1.25 8.70 10.44
C TRP A 12 -0.78 7.23 10.40
N LEU A 13 -1.31 6.42 9.48
CA LEU A 13 -0.92 5.02 9.31
C LEU A 13 0.48 4.84 8.67
N LEU A 14 0.92 5.81 7.87
CA LEU A 14 2.25 5.82 7.27
C LEU A 14 3.32 6.41 8.19
N ALA A 15 2.93 7.30 9.11
CA ALA A 15 3.85 7.97 10.02
C ALA A 15 4.08 7.18 11.32
N ASP A 16 5.22 7.42 11.96
CA ASP A 16 5.61 6.79 13.23
C ASP A 16 4.99 7.44 14.50
N GLY A 17 3.82 8.05 14.38
CA GLY A 17 3.24 8.89 15.44
C GLY A 17 2.26 8.19 16.41
N LEU A 18 1.77 7.00 16.05
CA LEU A 18 0.88 6.20 16.89
C LEU A 18 1.63 5.00 17.47
N ARG A 19 1.23 4.57 18.68
CA ARG A 19 1.78 3.41 19.40
C ARG A 19 0.68 2.78 20.25
N GLY A 20 0.81 1.49 20.54
CA GLY A 20 -0.13 0.75 21.36
C GLY A 20 -1.53 0.63 20.74
N ARG A 21 -2.52 0.38 21.60
CA ARG A 21 -3.93 0.26 21.21
C ARG A 21 -4.63 1.60 21.30
N VAL A 22 -5.28 1.96 20.21
CA VAL A 22 -6.09 3.17 20.13
C VAL A 22 -7.45 2.90 19.48
N ARG A 23 -8.42 3.74 19.79
CA ARG A 23 -9.73 3.78 19.13
C ARG A 23 -9.90 5.10 18.42
N LEU A 24 -10.33 5.04 17.17
CA LEU A 24 -10.81 6.18 16.39
C LEU A 24 -12.32 6.04 16.18
N GLN A 25 -13.07 7.07 16.53
CA GLN A 25 -14.52 7.14 16.32
C GLN A 25 -14.86 8.46 15.67
N ARG A 26 -15.55 8.42 14.52
CA ARG A 26 -16.06 9.61 13.83
C ARG A 26 -17.57 9.54 13.69
N GLU A 27 -18.21 10.69 13.59
CA GLU A 27 -19.61 10.76 13.19
C GLU A 27 -19.77 10.17 11.78
N GLY A 28 -20.78 9.31 11.59
CA GLY A 28 -21.02 8.65 10.31
C GLY A 28 -20.09 7.49 9.95
N SER A 29 -19.13 7.12 10.82
CA SER A 29 -18.26 5.94 10.63
C SER A 29 -18.39 4.96 11.79
N PRO A 30 -18.30 3.64 11.56
CA PRO A 30 -18.09 2.67 12.63
C PRO A 30 -16.80 2.95 13.42
N ALA A 31 -16.77 2.51 14.67
CA ALA A 31 -15.57 2.52 15.51
C ALA A 31 -14.44 1.72 14.84
N LEU A 32 -13.24 2.28 14.87
CA LEU A 32 -12.03 1.63 14.40
C LEU A 32 -11.09 1.40 15.57
N TRP A 33 -10.82 0.14 15.88
CA TRP A 33 -9.90 -0.26 16.94
C TRP A 33 -8.58 -0.65 16.29
N LEU A 34 -7.49 0.04 16.65
CA LEU A 34 -6.18 -0.13 16.05
C LEU A 34 -5.22 -0.66 17.12
N ASP A 35 -4.54 -1.77 16.84
CA ASP A 35 -3.37 -2.21 17.59
C ASP A 35 -2.15 -1.91 16.72
N ILE A 36 -1.48 -0.79 17.00
CA ILE A 36 -0.39 -0.28 16.18
C ILE A 36 0.86 -1.14 16.34
N ASP A 37 1.05 -1.71 17.53
CA ASP A 37 2.21 -2.53 17.85
C ASP A 37 2.10 -3.91 17.17
N GLU A 38 0.91 -4.52 17.20
CA GLU A 38 0.63 -5.79 16.51
C GLU A 38 0.28 -5.60 15.02
N ARG A 39 0.19 -4.36 14.54
CA ARG A 39 -0.19 -3.99 13.17
C ARG A 39 -1.50 -4.64 12.71
N VAL A 40 -2.51 -4.63 13.57
CA VAL A 40 -3.87 -5.11 13.24
C VAL A 40 -4.93 -4.07 13.58
N TYR A 41 -6.11 -4.24 13.01
CA TYR A 41 -7.29 -3.48 13.39
C TYR A 41 -8.53 -4.36 13.49
N VAL A 42 -9.51 -3.87 14.24
CA VAL A 42 -10.87 -4.43 14.31
C VAL A 42 -11.85 -3.35 13.89
N GLY A 43 -12.75 -3.70 12.97
CA GLY A 43 -13.71 -2.79 12.36
C GLY A 43 -14.65 -3.52 11.39
N PRO A 44 -15.44 -2.79 10.59
CA PRO A 44 -16.36 -3.38 9.64
C PRO A 44 -15.64 -4.28 8.63
N ALA A 45 -16.32 -5.34 8.18
CA ALA A 45 -15.78 -6.23 7.15
C ALA A 45 -15.53 -5.50 5.84
N GLN A 46 -16.41 -4.59 5.48
CA GLN A 46 -16.31 -3.74 4.30
C GLN A 46 -15.50 -2.46 4.59
N LEU A 47 -14.79 -1.94 3.59
CA LEU A 47 -13.93 -0.75 3.74
C LEU A 47 -14.68 0.57 3.56
N LYS A 48 -15.63 0.65 2.62
CA LYS A 48 -16.39 1.88 2.33
C LYS A 48 -17.10 2.51 3.52
N PRO A 49 -17.62 1.75 4.51
CA PRO A 49 -18.14 2.35 5.74
C PRO A 49 -17.14 3.22 6.52
N LEU A 50 -15.83 3.13 6.23
CA LEU A 50 -14.78 3.90 6.88
C LEU A 50 -14.43 5.21 6.14
N ASP A 51 -15.12 5.57 5.05
CA ASP A 51 -14.79 6.75 4.24
C ASP A 51 -14.68 8.04 5.08
N ALA A 52 -15.59 8.24 6.02
CA ALA A 52 -15.57 9.41 6.90
C ALA A 52 -14.33 9.48 7.81
N CYS A 53 -13.73 8.34 8.17
CA CYS A 53 -12.45 8.31 8.88
C CYS A 53 -11.28 8.74 8.00
N PHE A 54 -11.30 8.40 6.71
CA PHE A 54 -10.23 8.77 5.77
C PHE A 54 -10.35 10.20 5.24
N ALA A 55 -11.56 10.73 5.14
CA ALA A 55 -11.82 12.11 4.71
C ALA A 55 -11.53 13.15 5.81
N ALA A 56 -11.53 12.75 7.08
CA ALA A 56 -11.31 13.66 8.19
C ALA A 56 -9.85 14.09 8.31
N GLN A 57 -9.64 15.34 8.74
CA GLN A 57 -8.36 15.80 9.28
C GLN A 57 -8.32 15.45 10.76
N LEU A 58 -7.34 14.66 11.17
CA LEU A 58 -7.21 14.10 12.50
C LEU A 58 -5.99 14.66 13.22
N GLU A 59 -6.14 14.89 14.51
CA GLU A 59 -5.08 15.20 15.47
C GLU A 59 -4.73 13.95 16.30
N ARG A 60 -3.69 14.02 17.13
CA ARG A 60 -3.27 12.86 17.94
C ARG A 60 -4.34 12.46 18.94
N GLU A 61 -5.08 13.45 19.43
CA GLU A 61 -6.12 13.40 20.45
C GLU A 61 -7.40 12.73 19.94
N ASP A 62 -7.61 12.66 18.62
CA ASP A 62 -8.70 11.88 18.03
C ASP A 62 -8.51 10.35 18.21
N PHE A 63 -7.29 9.91 18.56
CA PHE A 63 -6.94 8.53 18.82
C PHE A 63 -6.90 8.25 20.32
N GLU A 64 -8.04 7.82 20.85
CA GLU A 64 -8.20 7.48 22.27
C GLU A 64 -7.36 6.25 22.61
N ALA A 65 -6.49 6.33 23.62
CA ALA A 65 -5.74 5.18 24.12
C ALA A 65 -6.67 4.17 24.80
N VAL A 66 -6.49 2.88 24.49
CA VAL A 66 -7.38 1.80 24.94
C VAL A 66 -6.59 0.79 25.78
N ASP A 67 -7.07 0.49 26.99
CA ASP A 67 -6.49 -0.57 27.81
C ASP A 67 -6.95 -1.98 27.37
N GLN A 68 -6.39 -3.02 27.98
CA GLN A 68 -6.72 -4.40 27.63
C GLN A 68 -8.21 -4.74 27.84
N ALA A 69 -8.85 -4.22 28.88
CA ALA A 69 -10.23 -4.54 29.21
C ALA A 69 -11.19 -3.90 28.20
N ALA A 70 -10.97 -2.62 27.88
CA ALA A 70 -11.73 -1.90 26.88
C ALA A 70 -11.54 -2.48 25.47
N TRP A 71 -10.30 -2.87 25.12
CA TRP A 71 -10.02 -3.56 23.85
C TRP A 71 -10.82 -4.87 23.76
N SER A 72 -10.66 -5.76 24.76
CA SER A 72 -11.34 -7.06 24.77
C SER A 72 -12.86 -6.94 24.70
N ALA A 73 -13.46 -5.97 25.41
CA ALA A 73 -14.89 -5.72 25.35
C ALA A 73 -15.33 -5.15 23.99
N GLY A 74 -14.59 -4.16 23.47
CA GLY A 74 -14.91 -3.45 22.24
C GLY A 74 -14.72 -4.27 20.97
N THR A 75 -13.81 -5.25 21.00
CA THR A 75 -13.52 -6.13 19.85
C THR A 75 -14.11 -7.53 20.00
N ALA A 76 -14.91 -7.78 21.06
CA ALA A 76 -15.48 -9.10 21.33
C ALA A 76 -16.29 -9.61 20.12
N GLY A 77 -15.98 -10.85 19.70
CA GLY A 77 -16.66 -11.50 18.55
C GLY A 77 -16.33 -10.92 17.18
N SER A 78 -15.43 -9.94 17.09
CA SER A 78 -14.99 -9.34 15.84
C SER A 78 -13.64 -9.90 15.38
N GLU A 79 -13.43 -9.97 14.08
CA GLU A 79 -12.20 -10.45 13.47
C GLU A 79 -11.16 -9.32 13.34
N ALA A 80 -9.93 -9.58 13.79
CA ALA A 80 -8.80 -8.70 13.56
C ALA A 80 -8.24 -8.87 12.13
N ARG A 81 -7.91 -7.76 11.48
CA ARG A 81 -7.39 -7.71 10.12
C ARG A 81 -6.07 -6.95 10.06
N PRO A 82 -5.18 -7.24 9.08
CA PRO A 82 -3.90 -6.55 8.96
C PRO A 82 -4.09 -5.05 8.72
N LEU A 83 -3.29 -4.22 9.42
CA LEU A 83 -3.33 -2.76 9.28
C LEU A 83 -2.99 -2.31 7.85
N SER A 84 -2.19 -3.09 7.12
CA SER A 84 -1.87 -2.86 5.71
C SER A 84 -3.11 -2.80 4.81
N ARG A 85 -4.24 -3.42 5.19
CA ARG A 85 -5.50 -3.29 4.46
C ARG A 85 -6.08 -1.87 4.54
N LEU A 86 -5.92 -1.20 5.69
CA LEU A 86 -6.30 0.22 5.84
C LEU A 86 -5.30 1.14 5.15
N THR A 87 -4.01 0.84 5.21
CA THR A 87 -2.99 1.59 4.46
C THR A 87 -3.26 1.51 2.96
N TRP A 88 -3.58 0.32 2.44
CA TRP A 88 -4.00 0.12 1.05
C TRP A 88 -5.23 0.98 0.74
N TYR A 89 -6.25 0.94 1.60
CA TYR A 89 -7.46 1.72 1.39
C TYR A 89 -7.21 3.23 1.37
N GLY A 90 -6.37 3.72 2.27
CA GLY A 90 -5.94 5.12 2.28
C GLY A 90 -5.22 5.51 1.00
N GLY A 91 -4.31 4.67 0.49
CA GLY A 91 -3.63 4.91 -0.78
C GLY A 91 -4.59 4.92 -1.98
N LEU A 92 -5.63 4.09 -1.95
CA LEU A 92 -6.70 4.10 -2.95
C LEU A 92 -7.46 5.43 -2.97
N LEU A 93 -7.72 6.02 -1.81
CA LEU A 93 -8.48 7.27 -1.67
C LEU A 93 -7.62 8.54 -1.87
N ALA A 94 -6.32 8.48 -1.55
CA ALA A 94 -5.45 9.66 -1.47
C ALA A 94 -5.17 10.32 -2.83
N GLY A 95 -5.14 9.54 -3.90
CA GLY A 95 -4.74 10.01 -5.23
C GLY A 95 -5.83 10.71 -6.03
N ASN A 96 -7.09 10.34 -5.82
CA ASN A 96 -8.24 10.83 -6.59
C ASN A 96 -7.99 10.81 -8.12
N GLY A 97 -7.48 9.69 -8.62
CA GLY A 97 -7.11 9.48 -10.03
C GLY A 97 -5.74 10.04 -10.43
N SER A 98 -5.00 10.64 -9.50
CA SER A 98 -3.63 11.12 -9.69
C SER A 98 -2.65 10.33 -8.82
N LEU A 99 -1.42 10.16 -9.30
CA LEU A 99 -0.41 9.44 -8.56
C LEU A 99 0.00 10.23 -7.30
N ILE A 100 0.21 9.56 -6.17
CA ILE A 100 0.69 10.23 -4.95
C ILE A 100 2.06 10.87 -5.19
N ALA A 101 2.34 11.97 -4.49
CA ALA A 101 3.57 12.74 -4.68
C ALA A 101 4.83 11.87 -4.49
N GLY A 102 5.86 12.15 -5.29
CA GLY A 102 7.14 11.43 -5.25
C GLY A 102 7.26 10.28 -6.25
N PHE A 103 6.19 9.94 -6.97
CA PHE A 103 6.22 8.95 -8.05
C PHE A 103 6.05 9.60 -9.42
N ASP A 104 6.72 9.04 -10.42
CA ASP A 104 6.71 9.54 -11.81
C ASP A 104 5.54 8.93 -12.61
N PRO A 105 4.58 9.73 -13.10
CA PRO A 105 3.48 9.22 -13.93
C PRO A 105 3.92 8.54 -15.24
N ALA A 106 5.12 8.86 -15.74
CA ALA A 106 5.70 8.26 -16.95
C ALA A 106 6.47 6.96 -16.68
N ALA A 107 6.72 6.61 -15.41
CA ALA A 107 7.42 5.38 -15.07
C ALA A 107 6.59 4.14 -15.37
N ARG A 108 7.28 3.00 -15.43
CA ARG A 108 6.67 1.68 -15.41
C ARG A 108 6.54 1.21 -13.97
N TYR A 109 5.45 0.51 -13.67
CA TYR A 109 5.15 -0.04 -12.36
C TYR A 109 4.97 -1.54 -12.46
N GLN A 110 5.38 -2.25 -11.40
CA GLN A 110 5.16 -3.69 -11.29
C GLN A 110 4.55 -4.05 -9.93
N LEU A 111 3.75 -5.12 -9.91
CA LEU A 111 3.37 -5.77 -8.65
C LEU A 111 4.46 -6.76 -8.24
N LEU A 112 4.83 -6.70 -6.97
CA LEU A 112 5.82 -7.61 -6.38
C LEU A 112 5.21 -8.95 -5.96
N LYS A 113 3.89 -8.96 -5.74
CA LYS A 113 3.10 -10.14 -5.41
C LYS A 113 1.64 -9.92 -5.74
N TRP A 114 0.89 -11.02 -5.77
CA TRP A 114 -0.56 -10.95 -5.93
C TRP A 114 -1.21 -10.23 -4.72
N PRO A 115 -1.96 -9.14 -4.92
CA PRO A 115 -2.61 -8.43 -3.83
C PRO A 115 -3.87 -9.18 -3.38
N GLN A 116 -4.27 -8.98 -2.11
CA GLN A 116 -5.57 -9.43 -1.65
C GLN A 116 -6.67 -8.69 -2.39
N THR A 117 -7.69 -9.42 -2.86
CA THR A 117 -8.81 -8.83 -3.59
C THR A 117 -9.95 -8.50 -2.65
N GLU A 118 -10.45 -7.28 -2.77
CA GLU A 118 -11.60 -6.78 -2.02
C GLU A 118 -12.84 -6.83 -2.91
N ARG A 119 -13.88 -7.56 -2.48
CA ARG A 119 -15.10 -7.79 -3.28
C ARG A 119 -15.82 -6.50 -3.69
N GLU A 120 -15.63 -5.44 -2.90
CA GLU A 120 -16.19 -4.10 -3.13
C GLU A 120 -15.56 -3.37 -4.33
N PHE A 121 -14.44 -3.90 -4.86
CA PHE A 121 -13.67 -3.32 -5.96
C PHE A 121 -13.42 -4.36 -7.07
N PRO A 122 -14.47 -4.77 -7.81
CA PRO A 122 -14.42 -5.92 -8.73
C PRO A 122 -13.49 -5.74 -9.94
N ARG A 123 -13.10 -4.51 -10.29
CA ARG A 123 -12.17 -4.24 -11.39
C ARG A 123 -10.71 -4.45 -10.98
N HIS A 124 -10.37 -4.34 -9.69
CA HIS A 124 -9.00 -4.49 -9.20
C HIS A 124 -8.36 -5.84 -9.54
N PHE A 125 -9.16 -6.91 -9.64
CA PHE A 125 -8.67 -8.20 -10.13
C PHE A 125 -8.08 -8.08 -11.55
N ARG A 126 -8.75 -7.37 -12.47
CA ARG A 126 -8.27 -7.18 -13.85
C ARG A 126 -7.02 -6.32 -13.90
N ILE A 127 -6.95 -5.26 -13.08
CA ILE A 127 -5.77 -4.40 -12.97
C ILE A 127 -4.57 -5.22 -12.47
N ALA A 128 -4.76 -6.02 -11.41
CA ALA A 128 -3.72 -6.91 -10.89
C ALA A 128 -3.28 -7.93 -11.93
N THR A 129 -4.21 -8.57 -12.66
CA THR A 129 -3.87 -9.49 -13.77
C THR A 129 -3.02 -8.81 -14.85
N ALA A 130 -3.31 -7.55 -15.20
CA ALA A 130 -2.52 -6.81 -16.17
C ALA A 130 -1.11 -6.51 -15.65
N MET A 131 -0.99 -6.01 -14.42
CA MET A 131 0.30 -5.68 -13.79
C MET A 131 1.19 -6.91 -13.51
N MET A 132 0.60 -8.08 -13.25
CA MET A 132 1.35 -9.32 -13.01
C MET A 132 1.99 -9.90 -14.26
N LYS A 133 1.69 -9.37 -15.46
CA LYS A 133 2.40 -9.75 -16.71
C LYS A 133 3.82 -9.20 -16.77
N GLY A 134 4.13 -8.17 -15.97
CA GLY A 134 5.43 -7.52 -15.92
C GLY A 134 5.29 -6.00 -15.82
N PRO A 135 6.42 -5.28 -15.77
CA PRO A 135 6.43 -3.83 -15.66
C PRO A 135 5.71 -3.14 -16.81
N ALA A 136 4.80 -2.22 -16.50
CA ALA A 136 4.02 -1.48 -17.50
C ALA A 136 3.72 -0.05 -17.02
N THR A 137 3.54 0.87 -17.96
CA THR A 137 3.07 2.24 -17.67
C THR A 137 1.60 2.20 -17.23
N LEU A 138 1.15 3.27 -16.57
CA LEU A 138 -0.25 3.39 -16.12
C LEU A 138 -1.25 3.27 -17.30
N ALA A 139 -0.90 3.82 -18.47
CA ALA A 139 -1.72 3.73 -19.68
C ALA A 139 -1.80 2.30 -20.24
N GLU A 140 -0.68 1.59 -20.31
CA GLU A 140 -0.64 0.18 -20.75
C GLU A 140 -1.43 -0.73 -19.80
N ILE A 141 -1.38 -0.47 -18.49
CA ILE A 141 -2.18 -1.20 -17.49
C ILE A 141 -3.67 -0.92 -17.69
N ALA A 142 -4.06 0.34 -17.94
CA ALA A 142 -5.45 0.71 -18.22
C ALA A 142 -5.98 0.01 -19.47
N GLU A 143 -5.22 0.03 -20.57
CA GLU A 143 -5.56 -0.69 -21.80
C GLU A 143 -5.66 -2.20 -21.57
N GLY A 144 -4.63 -2.81 -20.96
CA GLY A 144 -4.55 -4.25 -20.75
C GLY A 144 -5.57 -4.81 -19.75
N SER A 145 -6.11 -3.97 -18.87
CA SER A 145 -7.16 -4.34 -17.90
C SER A 145 -8.58 -3.93 -18.33
N GLY A 146 -8.71 -3.06 -19.33
CA GLY A 146 -9.99 -2.46 -19.73
C GLY A 146 -10.60 -1.56 -18.64
N THR A 147 -9.79 -0.95 -17.79
CA THR A 147 -10.21 -0.14 -16.64
C THR A 147 -9.83 1.33 -16.85
N PRO A 148 -10.63 2.31 -16.41
CA PRO A 148 -10.27 3.73 -16.52
C PRO A 148 -8.92 4.04 -15.87
N LEU A 149 -8.14 4.92 -16.49
CA LEU A 149 -6.80 5.31 -16.02
C LEU A 149 -6.82 5.77 -14.57
N SER A 150 -7.81 6.56 -14.16
CA SER A 150 -7.94 7.05 -12.78
C SER A 150 -8.02 5.91 -11.76
N GLU A 151 -8.80 4.87 -12.05
CA GLU A 151 -8.96 3.70 -11.16
C GLU A 151 -7.70 2.82 -11.15
N VAL A 152 -6.96 2.76 -12.27
CA VAL A 152 -5.63 2.14 -12.30
C VAL A 152 -4.65 2.91 -11.42
N VAL A 153 -4.64 4.23 -11.51
CA VAL A 153 -3.76 5.10 -10.70
C VAL A 153 -4.06 4.92 -9.21
N ASP A 154 -5.32 4.95 -8.81
CA ASP A 154 -5.72 4.75 -7.42
C ASP A 154 -5.31 3.35 -6.92
N PHE A 155 -5.49 2.31 -7.75
CA PHE A 155 -5.03 0.97 -7.42
C PHE A 155 -3.50 0.89 -7.26
N VAL A 156 -2.74 1.56 -8.14
CA VAL A 156 -1.28 1.61 -8.06
C VAL A 156 -0.84 2.34 -6.78
N ASN A 157 -1.45 3.48 -6.44
CA ASN A 157 -1.20 4.20 -5.19
C ASN A 157 -1.41 3.31 -3.96
N ALA A 158 -2.51 2.56 -3.93
CA ALA A 158 -2.83 1.63 -2.85
C ALA A 158 -1.74 0.55 -2.66
N ASN A 159 -1.19 0.04 -3.76
CA ASN A 159 -0.14 -0.97 -3.72
C ASN A 159 1.25 -0.36 -3.43
N LEU A 160 1.55 0.85 -3.90
CA LEU A 160 2.77 1.58 -3.53
C LEU A 160 2.79 1.86 -2.02
N ALA A 161 1.67 2.31 -1.46
CA ALA A 161 1.54 2.61 -0.02
C ALA A 161 1.77 1.40 0.90
N THR A 162 1.54 0.19 0.37
CA THR A 162 1.75 -1.07 1.10
C THR A 162 3.07 -1.77 0.75
N GLY A 163 3.84 -1.21 -0.19
CA GLY A 163 5.04 -1.83 -0.74
C GLY A 163 4.76 -3.10 -1.55
N PHE A 164 3.55 -3.26 -2.08
CA PHE A 164 3.16 -4.39 -2.94
C PHE A 164 3.36 -4.08 -4.42
N ALA A 165 3.55 -2.81 -4.76
CA ALA A 165 4.03 -2.34 -6.04
C ALA A 165 5.27 -1.46 -5.85
N GLU A 166 6.05 -1.33 -6.92
CA GLU A 166 7.17 -0.40 -7.00
C GLU A 166 7.35 0.15 -8.43
N PRO A 167 8.01 1.29 -8.60
CA PRO A 167 8.54 1.71 -9.89
C PRO A 167 9.57 0.70 -10.38
N TRP A 168 9.47 0.31 -11.65
CA TRP A 168 10.44 -0.55 -12.29
C TRP A 168 11.68 0.23 -12.70
N VAL A 169 12.84 -0.33 -12.37
CA VAL A 169 14.15 0.15 -12.81
C VAL A 169 14.74 -0.89 -13.76
N GLU A 170 15.10 -0.47 -14.97
CA GLU A 170 15.75 -1.33 -15.96
C GLU A 170 17.05 -1.92 -15.35
N PRO A 171 17.21 -3.26 -15.29
CA PRO A 171 18.44 -3.85 -14.81
C PRO A 171 19.60 -3.42 -15.72
N GLN A 172 20.66 -2.87 -15.13
CA GLN A 172 21.87 -2.62 -15.91
C GLN A 172 22.45 -3.97 -16.37
N PRO A 173 22.85 -4.11 -17.65
CA PRO A 173 23.48 -5.32 -18.12
C PRO A 173 24.74 -5.57 -17.30
N GLU A 174 24.80 -6.73 -16.65
CA GLU A 174 25.99 -7.16 -15.93
C GLU A 174 27.14 -7.22 -16.92
N THR A 175 28.16 -6.36 -16.75
CA THR A 175 29.36 -6.41 -17.57
C THR A 175 29.98 -7.78 -17.39
N ALA A 176 29.89 -8.62 -18.43
CA ALA A 176 30.50 -9.93 -18.43
C ALA A 176 31.99 -9.78 -18.05
N PRO A 177 32.50 -10.58 -17.09
CA PRO A 177 33.90 -10.54 -16.74
C PRO A 177 34.74 -10.77 -18.01
N PRO A 178 35.83 -10.01 -18.22
CA PRO A 178 36.62 -10.12 -19.44
C PRO A 178 37.09 -11.58 -19.63
N PRO A 179 37.06 -12.11 -20.86
CA PRO A 179 37.46 -13.48 -21.12
C PRO A 179 38.88 -13.68 -20.62
N ARG A 180 39.08 -14.66 -19.73
CA ARG A 180 40.41 -15.05 -19.24
C ARG A 180 41.23 -15.51 -20.45
N GLN A 181 42.16 -14.66 -20.92
CA GLN A 181 43.12 -15.04 -21.95
C GLN A 181 43.95 -16.22 -21.44
N GLY A 182 43.84 -17.36 -22.13
CA GLY A 182 44.48 -18.61 -21.75
C GLY A 182 46.00 -18.50 -21.67
N LEU A 183 46.55 -18.88 -20.53
CA LEU A 183 47.97 -18.74 -20.19
C LEU A 183 48.81 -19.99 -20.47
N PHE A 184 48.38 -20.89 -21.35
CA PHE A 184 49.15 -22.10 -21.68
C PHE A 184 49.16 -22.43 -23.18
N SER A 185 49.67 -21.49 -23.98
CA SER A 185 50.33 -21.81 -25.25
C SER A 185 51.84 -21.76 -25.04
N ARG A 186 52.42 -22.88 -24.61
CA ARG A 186 53.83 -23.25 -24.83
C ARG A 186 54.04 -24.60 -24.17
N PHE A 187 54.06 -25.66 -24.97
CA PHE A 187 55.08 -26.72 -24.96
C PHE A 187 54.73 -27.72 -26.07
N ILE A 188 55.05 -27.35 -27.32
CA ILE A 188 55.42 -28.33 -28.34
C ILE A 188 56.81 -27.91 -28.83
N ARG A 189 57.83 -28.64 -28.38
CA ARG A 189 59.06 -28.82 -29.15
C ARG A 189 59.46 -30.29 -29.09
N LYS A 190 60.03 -30.68 -30.23
CA LYS A 190 60.32 -32.02 -30.77
C LYS A 190 61.14 -32.92 -29.86
#